data_AF-A0AAD9UU26-F1
#
_entry.id   AF-A0AAD9UU26-F1
#
_cell.length_a   1.000
_cell.length_b   1.000
_cell.length_c   1.000
_cell.angle_alpha   90.00
_cell.angle_beta   90.00
_cell.angle_gamma   90.00
#
_symmetry.space_group_name_H-M   'P 1'
#
loop_
_entity.id
_entity.type
_entity.pdbx_description
1 polymer ?
#
loop_
_entity_poly.entity_id
_entity_poly.type
_entity_poly.pdbx_seq_one_letter_code
_entity_poly.pdbx_strand_id
1 'polypeptide(L)'
;MADERKLRQEFQYWYPVDLRVSGKDLIPNHLTYFIYNHCAVWSKEKDNWPQSIRANGFLLLNSEKMSKSTGNFLTLKAAVDKFSADGMRLALADAGDTVEDANFVEKVADAGILRLFTFLEWTKEMLSCKDSLRTGPTSCFDDRVFESCINKAIEETDENYKSMMFREALKTGFYELQAARDRYRENCLLGMHKDLVFRFIEVQTLLLTPICPHLAEHLWELMGKSESVMNASWPVTGKVDYPLLKSADYLAACAHEFRMRIKAMMNPKGKKKDAAPPSKPNHGVIFVASAYPPWQHATLNNLKEMYHELGGNFPDNRDIMSRMKTLPEVRSAMKKLMPFVQHVKVEIRINCDNRTLGELELMFMTIVVERASVNLKIVRNRIECVESDGPSALETTLQFDERQVLEENKAFLSKTLELVSVEIKPSSEADNRIQEDCAPGKPFSVFTTAENQSSCVNDAGSTIQASPLPTKKQVTPSPVCRFVNVKLCGVEPSQGAKGNEATVLLENPQGENVLDLKQLTQEVEAVFGLRGRKIALSASPGCDTELTGPDVMPYSGKCLYAFIPK
;
A
#
# COMPACT_ATOMS: atom_id res chain seq x y z
N MET A 1 42.51 22.96 -39.46
CA MET A 1 43.44 22.56 -38.36
C MET A 1 42.98 22.95 -36.95
N ALA A 2 42.48 24.16 -36.68
CA ALA A 2 41.93 24.48 -35.35
C ALA A 2 40.55 23.83 -35.10
N ASP A 3 39.73 23.76 -36.15
CA ASP A 3 38.38 23.20 -36.10
C ASP A 3 38.38 21.66 -35.96
N GLU A 4 39.20 20.97 -36.75
CA GLU A 4 39.39 19.52 -36.67
C GLU A 4 39.88 19.02 -35.30
N ARG A 5 40.74 19.80 -34.63
CA ARG A 5 41.20 19.48 -33.27
C ARG A 5 40.07 19.61 -32.25
N LYS A 6 39.18 20.59 -32.40
CA LYS A 6 37.99 20.74 -31.54
C LYS A 6 37.02 19.59 -31.77
N LEU A 7 36.73 19.24 -33.03
CA LEU A 7 35.87 18.10 -33.35
C LEU A 7 36.39 16.79 -32.75
N ARG A 8 37.71 16.56 -32.83
CA ARG A 8 38.34 15.39 -32.23
C ARG A 8 38.25 15.42 -30.70
N GLN A 9 38.46 16.57 -30.08
CA GLN A 9 38.35 16.73 -28.63
C GLN A 9 36.91 16.46 -28.14
N GLU A 10 35.90 16.98 -28.83
CA GLU A 10 34.49 16.69 -28.52
C GLU A 10 34.21 15.18 -28.59
N PHE A 11 34.65 14.51 -29.65
CA PHE A 11 34.50 13.05 -29.76
C PHE A 11 35.19 12.33 -28.59
N GLN A 12 36.44 12.67 -28.29
CA GLN A 12 37.22 12.04 -27.23
C GLN A 12 36.67 12.32 -25.82
N TYR A 13 35.94 13.42 -25.65
CA TYR A 13 35.30 13.77 -24.38
C TYR A 13 33.99 13.02 -24.16
N TRP A 14 33.13 12.95 -25.19
CA TRP A 14 31.78 12.38 -25.07
C TRP A 14 31.70 10.87 -25.30
N TYR A 15 32.66 10.26 -26.01
CA TYR A 15 32.71 8.80 -26.15
C TYR A 15 33.40 8.15 -24.93
N PRO A 16 33.00 6.92 -24.56
CA PRO A 16 32.01 6.04 -25.22
C PRO A 16 30.55 6.44 -24.99
N VAL A 17 29.64 5.77 -25.72
CA VAL A 17 28.19 5.87 -25.43
C VAL A 17 27.88 5.21 -24.08
N ASP A 18 27.60 6.02 -23.06
CA ASP A 18 27.26 5.53 -21.71
C ASP A 18 25.99 4.68 -21.68
N LEU A 19 24.91 5.17 -22.31
CA LEU A 19 23.60 4.53 -22.31
C LEU A 19 22.88 4.70 -23.66
N ARG A 20 22.34 3.60 -24.17
CA ARG A 20 21.40 3.58 -25.29
C ARG A 20 20.06 2.98 -24.85
N VAL A 21 18.99 3.78 -24.85
CA VAL A 21 17.63 3.32 -24.53
C VAL A 21 16.85 3.00 -25.81
N SER A 22 16.07 1.91 -25.82
CA SER A 22 15.27 1.55 -27.00
C SER A 22 14.15 0.54 -26.72
N GLY A 23 13.23 0.40 -27.66
CA GLY A 23 12.25 -0.69 -27.66
C GLY A 23 12.90 -2.06 -27.91
N LYS A 24 12.32 -3.11 -27.33
CA LYS A 24 12.81 -4.49 -27.45
C LYS A 24 12.85 -5.02 -28.90
N ASP A 25 12.08 -4.41 -29.80
CA ASP A 25 12.05 -4.74 -31.23
C ASP A 25 13.35 -4.42 -31.97
N LEU A 26 14.16 -3.50 -31.45
CA LEU A 26 15.45 -3.14 -32.05
C LEU A 26 16.61 -4.04 -31.63
N ILE A 27 16.41 -4.90 -30.62
CA ILE A 27 17.43 -5.86 -30.15
C ILE A 27 17.96 -6.74 -31.29
N PRO A 28 17.12 -7.49 -32.04
CA PRO A 28 17.60 -8.42 -33.06
C PRO A 28 18.16 -7.74 -34.32
N ASN A 29 18.12 -6.41 -34.43
CA ASN A 29 18.57 -5.67 -35.61
C ASN A 29 19.48 -4.49 -35.24
N HIS A 30 18.95 -3.26 -35.12
CA HIS A 30 19.70 -2.02 -34.93
C HIS A 30 20.66 -2.09 -33.75
N LEU A 31 20.24 -2.59 -32.58
CA LEU A 31 21.12 -2.68 -31.41
C LEU A 31 22.22 -3.72 -31.59
N THR A 32 21.93 -4.82 -32.29
CA THR A 32 22.95 -5.80 -32.69
C THR A 32 23.95 -5.18 -33.66
N TYR A 33 23.48 -4.50 -34.72
CA TYR A 33 24.34 -3.81 -35.68
C TYR A 33 25.13 -2.67 -35.03
N PHE A 34 24.54 -1.96 -34.08
CA PHE A 34 25.18 -0.91 -33.30
C PHE A 34 26.44 -1.45 -32.60
N ILE A 35 26.34 -2.60 -31.94
CA ILE A 35 27.50 -3.27 -31.32
C ILE A 35 28.52 -3.71 -32.38
N TYR A 36 28.09 -4.43 -33.43
CA TYR A 36 29.00 -4.93 -34.46
C TYR A 36 29.79 -3.81 -35.14
N ASN A 37 29.13 -2.70 -35.50
CA ASN A 37 29.79 -1.56 -36.12
C ASN A 37 30.78 -0.90 -35.15
N HIS A 38 30.43 -0.75 -33.86
CA HIS A 38 31.36 -0.20 -32.88
C HIS A 38 32.60 -1.09 -32.72
N CYS A 39 32.42 -2.40 -32.58
CA CYS A 39 33.53 -3.34 -32.47
C CYS A 39 34.41 -3.36 -33.73
N ALA A 40 33.83 -3.17 -34.92
CA ALA A 40 34.57 -3.14 -36.17
C ALA A 40 35.39 -1.84 -36.33
N VAL A 41 34.76 -0.68 -36.10
CA VAL A 41 35.39 0.64 -36.24
C VAL A 41 36.46 0.86 -35.18
N TRP A 42 36.14 0.58 -33.91
CA TRP A 42 37.04 0.75 -32.76
C TRP A 42 37.63 -0.59 -32.29
N SER A 43 38.05 -1.43 -33.23
CA SER A 43 38.58 -2.77 -32.94
C SER A 43 39.82 -2.77 -32.03
N LYS A 44 40.61 -1.69 -32.04
CA LYS A 44 41.80 -1.49 -31.21
C LYS A 44 41.56 -0.64 -29.96
N GLU A 45 40.43 0.07 -29.89
CA GLU A 45 40.11 1.04 -28.85
C GLU A 45 38.82 0.62 -28.15
N LYS A 46 38.90 -0.44 -27.34
CA LYS A 46 37.73 -1.04 -26.69
C LYS A 46 37.02 -0.09 -25.73
N ASP A 47 37.73 0.91 -25.23
CA ASP A 47 37.17 1.96 -24.37
C ASP A 47 36.12 2.81 -25.10
N ASN A 48 36.12 2.82 -26.44
CA ASN A 48 35.09 3.48 -27.26
C ASN A 48 33.86 2.59 -27.53
N TRP A 49 33.81 1.37 -26.99
CA TRP A 49 32.64 0.50 -27.15
C TRP A 49 31.48 0.97 -26.26
N PRO A 50 30.21 0.76 -26.67
CA PRO A 50 29.06 1.15 -25.87
C PRO A 50 29.05 0.49 -24.49
N GLN A 51 28.76 1.26 -23.45
CA GLN A 51 28.84 0.82 -22.06
C GLN A 51 27.57 0.12 -21.58
N SER A 52 26.39 0.64 -21.95
CA SER A 52 25.11 0.05 -21.56
C SER A 52 23.98 0.24 -22.58
N ILE A 53 23.05 -0.71 -22.58
CA ILE A 53 21.83 -0.69 -23.39
C ILE A 53 20.66 -1.07 -22.48
N ARG A 54 19.59 -0.25 -22.46
CA ARG A 54 18.36 -0.55 -21.73
C ARG A 54 17.20 -0.71 -22.71
N ALA A 55 16.63 -1.91 -22.74
CA ALA A 55 15.47 -2.21 -23.58
C ALA A 55 14.17 -2.13 -22.76
N ASN A 56 13.13 -1.51 -23.33
CA ASN A 56 11.77 -1.47 -22.77
C ASN A 56 10.76 -2.16 -23.70
N GLY A 57 9.61 -2.54 -23.16
CA GLY A 57 8.51 -3.08 -23.97
C GLY A 57 7.81 -2.02 -24.82
N PHE A 58 6.81 -2.45 -25.59
CA PHE A 58 5.96 -1.52 -26.33
C PHE A 58 5.05 -0.76 -25.37
N LEU A 59 4.63 0.44 -25.77
CA LEU A 59 3.67 1.21 -25.01
C LEU A 59 2.23 0.83 -25.42
N LEU A 60 1.45 0.40 -24.45
CA LEU A 60 -0.01 0.26 -24.54
C LEU A 60 -0.68 1.57 -24.12
N LEU A 61 -1.89 1.79 -24.61
CA LEU A 61 -2.75 2.90 -24.20
C LEU A 61 -4.05 2.32 -23.64
N ASN A 62 -4.32 2.59 -22.36
CA ASN A 62 -5.45 2.04 -21.60
C ASN A 62 -5.54 0.50 -21.72
N SER A 63 -4.40 -0.17 -21.57
CA SER A 63 -4.24 -1.63 -21.68
C SER A 63 -4.49 -2.23 -23.07
N GLU A 64 -4.66 -1.39 -24.09
CA GLU A 64 -4.86 -1.82 -25.47
C GLU A 64 -3.68 -1.39 -26.35
N LYS A 65 -3.45 -2.13 -27.45
CA LYS A 65 -2.43 -1.76 -28.43
C LYS A 65 -2.79 -0.43 -29.08
N MET A 66 -1.81 0.47 -29.16
CA MET A 66 -2.01 1.73 -29.88
C MET A 66 -2.19 1.48 -31.37
N SER A 67 -3.33 1.90 -31.92
CA SER A 67 -3.64 1.79 -33.34
C SER A 67 -4.49 2.96 -33.81
N LYS A 68 -4.09 3.57 -34.93
CA LYS A 68 -4.87 4.63 -35.59
C LYS A 68 -6.23 4.13 -36.08
N SER A 69 -6.35 2.86 -36.46
CA SER A 69 -7.58 2.29 -37.02
C SER A 69 -8.66 2.02 -35.97
N THR A 70 -8.26 1.74 -34.73
CA THR A 70 -9.20 1.51 -33.60
C THR A 70 -9.57 2.82 -32.88
N GLY A 71 -8.97 3.94 -33.27
CA GLY A 71 -9.11 5.23 -32.58
C GLY A 71 -8.29 5.33 -31.28
N ASN A 72 -7.69 4.23 -30.82
CA ASN A 72 -6.86 4.20 -29.62
C ASN A 72 -5.42 4.61 -29.95
N PHE A 73 -5.20 5.91 -30.19
CA PHE A 73 -3.89 6.45 -30.54
C PHE A 73 -3.73 7.88 -30.04
N LEU A 74 -2.61 8.18 -29.38
CA LEU A 74 -2.25 9.53 -28.96
C LEU A 74 -0.92 9.92 -29.57
N THR A 75 -0.89 11.07 -30.26
CA THR A 75 0.38 11.71 -30.64
C THR A 75 0.98 12.42 -29.43
N LEU A 76 2.30 12.65 -29.43
CA LEU A 76 2.97 13.43 -28.38
C LEU A 76 2.29 14.79 -28.17
N LYS A 77 2.00 15.51 -29.26
CA LYS A 77 1.35 16.83 -29.17
C LYS A 77 -0.04 16.73 -28.54
N ALA A 78 -0.86 15.77 -28.96
CA ALA A 78 -2.19 15.56 -28.37
C ALA A 78 -2.11 15.16 -26.89
N ALA A 79 -1.14 14.32 -26.51
CA ALA A 79 -0.94 13.93 -25.12
C ALA A 79 -0.51 15.13 -24.24
N VAL A 80 0.42 15.96 -24.71
CA VAL A 80 0.85 17.18 -24.00
C VAL A 80 -0.30 18.18 -23.88
N ASP A 81 -1.10 18.38 -24.94
CA ASP A 81 -2.24 19.29 -24.89
C ASP A 81 -3.34 18.80 -23.95
N LYS A 82 -3.49 17.48 -23.82
CA LYS A 82 -4.49 16.87 -22.95
C LYS A 82 -4.06 16.83 -21.47
N PHE A 83 -2.80 16.51 -21.19
CA PHE A 83 -2.33 16.20 -19.84
C PHE A 83 -1.27 17.16 -19.29
N SER A 84 -0.89 18.19 -20.04
CA SER A 84 0.38 18.94 -19.87
C SER A 84 1.62 18.07 -20.08
N ALA A 85 2.78 18.71 -20.25
CA ALA A 85 4.05 17.99 -20.36
C ALA A 85 4.38 17.19 -19.09
N ASP A 86 4.19 17.79 -17.91
CA ASP A 86 4.52 17.14 -16.64
C ASP A 86 3.53 16.05 -16.26
N GLY A 87 2.22 16.24 -16.49
CA GLY A 87 1.23 15.20 -16.24
C GLY A 87 1.43 13.98 -17.14
N MET A 88 1.77 14.19 -18.42
CA MET A 88 2.14 13.11 -19.33
C MET A 88 3.43 12.39 -18.88
N ARG A 89 4.49 13.14 -18.53
CA ARG A 89 5.76 12.55 -18.07
C ARG A 89 5.61 11.74 -16.79
N LEU A 90 4.78 12.21 -15.85
CA LEU A 90 4.45 11.49 -14.62
C LEU A 90 3.80 10.14 -14.92
N ALA A 91 2.80 10.12 -15.80
CA ALA A 91 2.14 8.87 -16.21
C ALA A 91 3.08 7.94 -17.01
N LEU A 92 3.99 8.50 -17.80
CA LEU A 92 5.02 7.70 -18.51
C LEU A 92 6.03 7.07 -17.54
N ALA A 93 6.41 7.76 -16.46
CA ALA A 93 7.26 7.19 -15.42
C ALA A 93 6.56 6.04 -14.68
N ASP A 94 5.24 6.11 -14.49
CA ASP A 94 4.46 5.03 -13.86
C ASP A 94 4.15 3.86 -14.83
N ALA A 95 4.28 4.06 -16.14
CA ALA A 95 3.79 3.11 -17.15
C ALA A 95 4.47 1.73 -17.11
N GLY A 96 5.73 1.67 -16.70
CA GLY A 96 6.46 0.41 -16.51
C GLY A 96 7.95 0.50 -16.80
N ASP A 97 8.74 -0.19 -15.98
CA ASP A 97 10.21 -0.19 -16.06
C ASP A 97 10.81 -1.46 -16.69
N THR A 98 9.98 -2.46 -17.01
CA THR A 98 10.45 -3.77 -17.45
C THR A 98 10.55 -3.88 -18.98
N VAL A 99 11.00 -5.04 -19.46
CA VAL A 99 11.01 -5.39 -20.90
C VAL A 99 9.61 -5.81 -21.38
N GLU A 100 8.69 -6.08 -20.44
CA GLU A 100 7.29 -6.28 -20.76
C GLU A 100 6.65 -4.98 -21.24
N ASP A 101 5.52 -5.11 -21.94
CA ASP A 101 4.84 -3.94 -22.49
C ASP A 101 4.37 -3.01 -21.36
N ALA A 102 4.78 -1.75 -21.45
CA ALA A 102 4.41 -0.69 -20.53
C ALA A 102 2.98 -0.21 -20.85
N ASN A 103 2.29 0.39 -19.88
CA ASN A 103 0.92 0.81 -20.06
C ASN A 103 0.71 2.26 -19.67
N PHE A 104 0.41 3.12 -20.65
CA PHE A 104 -0.05 4.47 -20.39
C PHE A 104 -1.56 4.45 -20.11
N VAL A 105 -1.94 4.75 -18.87
CA VAL A 105 -3.35 4.82 -18.46
C VAL A 105 -3.76 6.27 -18.28
N GLU A 106 -4.71 6.74 -19.08
CA GLU A 106 -5.13 8.15 -19.05
C GLU A 106 -5.68 8.57 -17.69
N LYS A 107 -6.40 7.69 -17.00
CA LYS A 107 -6.90 7.93 -15.64
C LYS A 107 -5.77 8.16 -14.62
N VAL A 108 -4.61 7.52 -14.82
CA VAL A 108 -3.42 7.73 -13.98
C VAL A 108 -2.82 9.10 -14.27
N ALA A 109 -2.80 9.54 -15.53
CA ALA A 109 -2.38 10.90 -15.88
C ALA A 109 -3.29 11.97 -15.25
N ASP A 110 -4.62 11.79 -15.32
CA ASP A 110 -5.58 12.71 -14.70
C ASP A 110 -5.39 12.80 -13.17
N ALA A 111 -5.28 11.64 -12.50
CA ALA A 111 -5.00 11.58 -11.07
C ALA A 111 -3.63 12.19 -10.70
N GLY A 112 -2.65 12.03 -11.58
CA GLY A 112 -1.33 12.62 -11.50
C GLY A 112 -1.37 14.15 -11.53
N ILE A 113 -2.07 14.72 -12.50
CA ILE A 113 -2.27 16.18 -12.63
C ILE A 113 -2.92 16.74 -11.37
N LEU A 114 -3.96 16.07 -10.85
CA LEU A 114 -4.61 16.50 -9.62
C LEU A 114 -3.63 16.52 -8.45
N ARG A 115 -2.79 15.49 -8.29
CA ARG A 115 -1.77 15.43 -7.23
C ARG A 115 -0.67 16.48 -7.38
N LEU A 116 -0.23 16.75 -8.61
CA LEU A 116 0.74 17.81 -8.89
C LEU A 116 0.16 19.19 -8.52
N PHE A 117 -1.10 19.43 -8.89
CA PHE A 117 -1.80 20.67 -8.55
C PHE A 117 -2.02 20.82 -7.04
N THR A 118 -2.48 19.78 -6.34
CA THR A 118 -2.65 19.86 -4.88
C THR A 118 -1.33 20.04 -4.16
N PHE A 119 -0.23 19.48 -4.67
CA PHE A 119 1.10 19.72 -4.11
C PHE A 119 1.56 21.17 -4.29
N LEU A 120 1.31 21.76 -5.47
CA LEU A 120 1.57 23.18 -5.73
C LEU A 120 0.78 24.08 -4.78
N GLU A 121 -0.53 23.87 -4.67
CA GLU A 121 -1.38 24.68 -3.80
C GLU A 121 -1.04 24.50 -2.32
N TRP A 122 -0.71 23.28 -1.89
CA TRP A 122 -0.22 23.04 -0.53
C TRP A 122 1.10 23.76 -0.26
N THR A 123 2.02 23.80 -1.23
CA THR A 123 3.27 24.55 -1.09
C THR A 123 3.02 26.05 -0.94
N LYS A 124 2.10 26.62 -1.73
CA LYS A 124 1.68 28.02 -1.58
C LYS A 124 1.03 28.28 -0.22
N GLU A 125 0.19 27.37 0.26
CA GLU A 125 -0.41 27.44 1.59
C GLU A 125 0.69 27.51 2.66
N MET A 126 1.65 26.58 2.64
CA MET A 126 2.77 26.56 3.61
C MET A 126 3.64 27.81 3.56
N LEU A 127 3.86 28.38 2.37
CA LEU A 127 4.57 29.65 2.21
C LEU A 127 3.79 30.82 2.83
N SER A 128 2.46 30.84 2.66
CA SER A 128 1.59 31.89 3.19
C SER A 128 1.43 31.83 4.71
N CYS A 129 1.45 30.63 5.30
CA CYS A 129 1.25 30.41 6.73
C CYS A 129 2.55 30.03 7.46
N LYS A 130 3.71 30.30 6.86
CA LYS A 130 5.04 29.90 7.39
C LYS A 130 5.34 30.37 8.81
N ASP A 131 4.70 31.44 9.27
CA ASP A 131 4.88 32.02 10.60
C ASP A 131 3.91 31.44 11.63
N SER A 132 2.89 30.68 11.19
CA SER A 132 1.99 29.90 12.05
C SER A 132 2.52 28.50 12.36
N LEU A 133 3.55 28.05 11.64
CA LEU A 133 4.21 26.77 11.86
C LEU A 133 5.02 26.80 13.16
N ARG A 134 5.10 25.64 13.82
CA ARG A 134 5.88 25.48 15.04
C ARG A 134 7.36 25.68 14.73
N THR A 135 8.06 26.35 15.66
CA THR A 135 9.52 26.58 15.61
C THR A 135 10.18 26.08 16.89
N GLY A 136 11.50 25.95 16.89
CA GLY A 136 12.28 25.46 18.02
C GLY A 136 12.93 24.09 17.73
N PRO A 137 13.25 23.29 18.75
CA PRO A 137 13.81 21.96 18.54
C PRO A 137 12.80 20.98 17.91
N THR A 138 13.26 20.17 16.95
CA THR A 138 12.53 19.04 16.36
C THR A 138 12.54 17.81 17.26
N SER A 139 11.96 17.92 18.45
CA SER A 139 12.16 16.92 19.52
C SER A 139 11.03 15.91 19.69
N CYS A 140 9.85 16.12 19.10
CA CYS A 140 8.73 15.19 19.30
C CYS A 140 8.90 13.90 18.47
N PHE A 141 8.21 12.84 18.88
CA PHE A 141 8.19 11.56 18.16
C PHE A 141 7.91 11.72 16.66
N ASP A 142 6.83 12.43 16.31
CA ASP A 142 6.42 12.61 14.92
C ASP A 142 7.44 13.39 14.07
N ASP A 143 8.14 14.36 14.66
CA ASP A 143 9.21 15.12 13.98
C ASP A 143 10.35 14.18 13.57
N ARG A 144 10.82 13.37 14.51
CA ARG A 144 11.93 12.42 14.28
C ARG A 144 11.55 11.33 13.28
N VAL A 145 10.30 10.85 13.34
CA VAL A 145 9.75 9.87 12.38
C VAL A 145 9.72 10.49 10.99
N PHE A 146 9.14 11.68 10.83
CA PHE A 146 9.00 12.32 9.53
C PHE A 146 10.36 12.68 8.92
N GLU A 147 11.30 13.16 9.73
CA GLU A 147 12.68 13.40 9.30
C GLU A 147 13.34 12.12 8.78
N SER A 148 13.16 11.00 9.48
CA SER A 148 13.67 9.69 9.06
C SER A 148 12.99 9.19 7.78
N CYS A 149 11.69 9.46 7.59
CA CYS A 149 10.98 9.17 6.33
C CYS A 149 11.54 9.97 5.15
N ILE A 150 11.87 11.25 5.34
CA ILE A 150 12.50 12.09 4.29
C ILE A 150 13.87 11.49 3.91
N ASN A 151 14.70 11.14 4.89
CA ASN A 151 16.01 10.52 4.64
C ASN A 151 15.87 9.20 3.89
N LYS A 152 14.95 8.33 4.33
CA LYS A 152 14.65 7.06 3.66
C LYS A 152 14.21 7.27 2.21
N ALA A 153 13.33 8.23 1.96
CA ALA A 153 12.88 8.55 0.61
C ALA A 153 14.05 9.02 -0.28
N ILE A 154 14.98 9.82 0.23
CA ILE A 154 16.17 10.24 -0.53
C ILE A 154 17.00 9.02 -0.93
N GLU A 155 17.32 8.14 0.02
CA GLU A 155 18.15 6.95 -0.22
C GLU A 155 17.51 5.97 -1.20
N GLU A 156 16.24 5.60 -0.96
CA GLU A 156 15.53 4.65 -1.82
C GLU A 156 15.30 5.21 -3.23
N THR A 157 14.98 6.50 -3.35
CA THR A 157 14.78 7.14 -4.66
C THR A 157 16.08 7.24 -5.46
N ASP A 158 17.20 7.54 -4.80
CA ASP A 158 18.52 7.59 -5.44
C ASP A 158 18.90 6.22 -6.03
N GLU A 159 18.73 5.15 -5.26
CA GLU A 159 18.98 3.78 -5.72
C GLU A 159 18.04 3.37 -6.87
N ASN A 160 16.78 3.79 -6.82
CA ASN A 160 15.84 3.56 -7.92
C ASN A 160 16.23 4.31 -9.19
N TYR A 161 16.68 5.57 -9.10
CA TYR A 161 17.17 6.31 -10.27
C TYR A 161 18.46 5.72 -10.85
N LYS A 162 19.44 5.35 -10.00
CA LYS A 162 20.66 4.65 -10.45
C LYS A 162 20.34 3.35 -11.17
N SER A 163 19.31 2.64 -10.72
CA SER A 163 18.82 1.40 -11.32
C SER A 163 17.89 1.61 -12.51
N MET A 164 17.56 2.87 -12.86
CA MET A 164 16.60 3.24 -13.89
C MET A 164 15.23 2.57 -13.69
N MET A 165 14.77 2.48 -12.45
CA MET A 165 13.44 2.02 -12.06
C MET A 165 12.57 3.25 -11.78
N PHE A 166 12.09 3.91 -12.83
CA PHE A 166 11.43 5.21 -12.73
C PHE A 166 10.06 5.14 -12.07
N ARG A 167 9.34 4.01 -12.20
CA ARG A 167 8.09 3.77 -11.48
C ARG A 167 8.33 3.66 -9.98
N GLU A 168 9.39 2.93 -9.59
CA GLU A 168 9.75 2.79 -8.17
C GLU A 168 10.33 4.09 -7.60
N ALA A 169 11.10 4.85 -8.40
CA ALA A 169 11.55 6.19 -8.03
C ALA A 169 10.36 7.14 -7.84
N LEU A 170 9.32 7.04 -8.67
CA LEU A 170 8.09 7.82 -8.49
C LEU A 170 7.30 7.36 -7.25
N LYS A 171 7.25 6.05 -6.98
CA LYS A 171 6.62 5.50 -5.77
C LYS A 171 7.27 6.05 -4.50
N THR A 172 8.58 5.83 -4.35
CA THR A 172 9.36 6.22 -3.16
C THR A 172 9.53 7.74 -3.05
N GLY A 173 9.88 8.39 -4.17
CA GLY A 173 10.25 9.79 -4.21
C GLY A 173 9.09 10.77 -4.34
N PHE A 174 7.86 10.33 -4.61
CA PHE A 174 6.68 11.20 -4.68
C PHE A 174 5.49 10.65 -3.89
N TYR A 175 4.98 9.46 -4.21
CA TYR A 175 3.74 8.97 -3.58
C TYR A 175 3.89 8.64 -2.09
N GLU A 176 4.92 7.89 -1.72
CA GLU A 176 5.18 7.51 -0.32
C GLU A 176 5.65 8.70 0.50
N LEU A 177 6.47 9.57 -0.09
CA LEU A 177 6.91 10.81 0.56
C LEU A 177 5.72 11.75 0.86
N GLN A 178 4.76 11.88 -0.07
CA GLN A 178 3.48 12.58 0.19
C GLN A 178 2.67 11.90 1.31
N ALA A 179 2.59 10.57 1.32
CA ALA A 179 1.89 9.84 2.37
C ALA A 179 2.54 10.05 3.75
N ALA A 180 3.88 10.10 3.81
CA ALA A 180 4.61 10.41 5.04
C ALA A 180 4.32 11.84 5.54
N ARG A 181 4.23 12.82 4.63
CA ARG A 181 3.80 14.19 4.96
C ARG A 181 2.37 14.21 5.51
N ASP A 182 1.44 13.54 4.86
CA ASP A 182 0.03 13.53 5.28
C ASP A 182 -0.13 12.89 6.66
N ARG A 183 0.56 11.77 6.89
CA ARG A 183 0.66 11.13 8.19
C ARG A 183 1.23 12.06 9.26
N TYR A 184 2.31 12.79 8.95
CA TYR A 184 2.90 13.76 9.87
C TYR A 184 1.91 14.88 10.21
N ARG A 185 1.20 15.41 9.21
CA ARG A 185 0.16 16.44 9.37
C ARG A 185 -0.99 15.96 10.28
N GLU A 186 -1.42 14.72 10.11
CA GLU A 186 -2.54 14.14 10.88
C GLU A 186 -2.15 13.78 12.31
N ASN A 187 -0.96 13.18 12.50
CA ASN A 187 -0.53 12.65 13.78
C ASN A 187 0.04 13.73 14.71
N CYS A 188 0.76 14.72 14.19
CA CYS A 188 1.47 15.70 14.99
C CYS A 188 0.49 16.70 15.65
N LEU A 189 0.04 16.39 16.87
CA LEU A 189 -0.93 17.20 17.62
C LEU A 189 -0.42 18.61 17.98
N LEU A 190 0.90 18.79 18.02
CA LEU A 190 1.57 20.07 18.30
C LEU A 190 1.65 20.99 17.08
N GLY A 191 1.18 20.53 15.92
CA GLY A 191 1.37 21.20 14.65
C GLY A 191 2.74 20.90 14.01
N MET A 192 2.77 21.02 12.68
CA MET A 192 3.95 20.72 11.87
C MET A 192 5.09 21.72 12.15
N HIS A 193 6.32 21.21 12.14
CA HIS A 193 7.53 22.00 12.33
C HIS A 193 7.94 22.70 11.04
N LYS A 194 8.24 24.01 11.13
CA LYS A 194 8.60 24.86 10.00
C LYS A 194 9.75 24.28 9.17
N ASP A 195 10.87 23.97 9.82
CA ASP A 195 12.09 23.54 9.12
C ASP A 195 11.91 22.17 8.44
N LEU A 196 11.12 21.27 9.04
CA LEU A 196 10.84 19.96 8.44
C LEU A 196 9.89 20.08 7.23
N VAL A 197 8.90 20.97 7.32
CA VAL A 197 7.99 21.26 6.18
C VAL A 197 8.78 21.81 5.00
N PHE A 198 9.64 22.81 5.22
CA PHE A 198 10.43 23.39 4.12
C PHE A 198 11.51 22.43 3.61
N ARG A 199 12.12 21.62 4.48
CA ARG A 199 13.00 20.53 4.05
C ARG A 199 12.27 19.50 3.19
N PHE A 200 11.06 19.10 3.56
CA PHE A 200 10.23 18.21 2.75
C PHE A 200 9.92 18.82 1.38
N ILE A 201 9.50 20.10 1.31
CA ILE A 201 9.20 20.76 0.02
C ILE A 201 10.44 20.79 -0.88
N GLU A 202 11.61 21.13 -0.31
CA GLU A 202 12.87 21.16 -1.04
C GLU A 202 13.22 19.78 -1.61
N VAL A 203 13.24 18.76 -0.75
CA VAL A 203 13.58 17.39 -1.12
C VAL A 203 12.58 16.85 -2.15
N GLN A 204 11.28 16.99 -1.90
CA GLN A 204 10.23 16.52 -2.80
C GLN A 204 10.35 17.16 -4.19
N THR A 205 10.67 18.45 -4.25
CA THR A 205 10.91 19.18 -5.51
C THR A 205 12.12 18.61 -6.25
N LEU A 206 13.24 18.38 -5.55
CA LEU A 206 14.46 17.81 -6.15
C LEU A 206 14.24 16.39 -6.65
N LEU A 207 13.63 15.50 -5.86
CA LEU A 207 13.35 14.11 -6.25
C LEU A 207 12.43 14.01 -7.47
N LEU A 208 11.50 14.97 -7.61
CA LEU A 208 10.53 15.02 -8.71
C LEU A 208 11.10 15.67 -9.99
N THR A 209 12.17 16.46 -9.89
CA THR A 209 12.74 17.25 -11.01
C THR A 209 13.01 16.43 -12.29
N PRO A 210 13.58 15.21 -12.25
CA PRO A 210 13.79 14.41 -13.45
C PRO A 210 12.49 14.02 -14.19
N ILE A 211 11.36 13.93 -13.46
CA ILE A 211 10.07 13.49 -14.00
C ILE A 211 9.21 14.69 -14.39
N CYS A 212 9.03 15.68 -13.50
CA CYS A 212 8.20 16.88 -13.72
C CYS A 212 9.03 18.17 -13.55
N PRO A 213 9.93 18.48 -14.50
CA PRO A 213 10.87 19.59 -14.35
C PRO A 213 10.21 20.97 -14.37
N HIS A 214 9.09 21.16 -15.06
CA HIS A 214 8.48 22.50 -15.18
C HIS A 214 7.81 22.93 -13.87
N LEU A 215 7.09 22.00 -13.24
CA LEU A 215 6.55 22.21 -11.90
C LEU A 215 7.67 22.37 -10.88
N ALA A 216 8.71 21.54 -10.96
CA ALA A 216 9.84 21.63 -10.04
C ALA A 216 10.54 22.99 -10.11
N GLU A 217 10.81 23.50 -11.32
CA GLU A 217 11.37 24.85 -11.52
C GLU A 217 10.46 25.93 -10.90
N HIS A 218 9.15 25.84 -11.12
CA HIS A 218 8.20 26.79 -10.55
C HIS A 218 8.15 26.76 -9.02
N LEU A 219 8.15 25.56 -8.42
CA LEU A 219 8.22 25.40 -6.95
C LEU A 219 9.53 25.94 -6.37
N TRP A 220 10.63 25.70 -7.07
CA TRP A 220 11.96 26.18 -6.70
C TRP A 220 12.02 27.72 -6.66
N GLU A 221 11.45 28.37 -7.68
CA GLU A 221 11.29 29.82 -7.73
C GLU A 221 10.37 30.33 -6.60
N LEU A 222 9.23 29.66 -6.36
CA LEU A 222 8.30 30.02 -5.27
C LEU A 222 8.95 29.95 -3.88
N MET A 223 9.92 29.05 -3.69
CA MET A 223 10.72 28.97 -2.47
C MET A 223 11.79 30.08 -2.35
N GLY A 224 11.92 30.94 -3.35
CA GLY A 224 12.87 32.05 -3.37
C GLY A 224 14.32 31.64 -3.67
N LYS A 225 14.53 30.48 -4.31
CA LYS A 225 15.86 30.03 -4.74
C LYS A 225 16.29 30.85 -5.97
N SER A 226 17.54 31.30 -6.01
CA SER A 226 18.03 32.26 -7.02
C SER A 226 18.49 31.63 -8.33
N GLU A 227 18.86 30.35 -8.31
CA GLU A 227 19.29 29.60 -9.49
C GLU A 227 18.24 28.58 -9.89
N SER A 228 18.23 28.20 -11.17
CA SER A 228 17.35 27.14 -11.69
C SER A 228 17.55 25.82 -10.96
N VAL A 229 16.48 25.04 -10.78
CA VAL A 229 16.53 23.70 -10.17
C VAL A 229 17.45 22.77 -10.96
N MET A 230 17.68 23.05 -12.25
CA MET A 230 18.57 22.30 -13.13
C MET A 230 20.05 22.35 -12.70
N ASN A 231 20.44 23.36 -11.92
CA ASN A 231 21.79 23.48 -11.36
C ASN A 231 21.88 22.93 -9.92
N ALA A 232 20.77 22.50 -9.34
CA ALA A 232 20.74 21.98 -7.99
C ALA A 232 21.42 20.61 -7.90
N SER A 233 22.07 20.35 -6.78
CA SER A 233 22.62 19.02 -6.46
C SER A 233 21.54 18.10 -5.92
N TRP A 234 21.76 16.79 -6.04
CA TRP A 234 20.92 15.79 -5.36
C TRP A 234 20.85 16.05 -3.84
N PRO A 235 19.67 15.91 -3.20
CA PRO A 235 19.52 16.22 -1.79
C PRO A 235 20.42 15.35 -0.91
N VAL A 236 21.05 15.98 0.09
CA VAL A 236 21.88 15.27 1.07
C VAL A 236 20.98 14.48 2.04
N THR A 237 21.25 13.18 2.17
CA THR A 237 20.56 12.32 3.14
C THR A 237 21.18 12.41 4.53
N GLY A 238 20.34 12.40 5.56
CA GLY A 238 20.75 12.19 6.95
C GLY A 238 20.66 10.71 7.34
N LYS A 239 20.97 10.37 8.60
CA LYS A 239 20.82 9.00 9.07
C LYS A 239 19.34 8.57 9.07
N VAL A 240 19.04 7.39 8.54
CA VAL A 240 17.72 6.75 8.68
C VAL A 240 17.66 5.98 10.01
N ASP A 241 16.65 6.28 10.84
CA ASP A 241 16.37 5.56 12.08
C ASP A 241 15.32 4.46 11.85
N TYR A 242 15.77 3.29 11.38
CA TYR A 242 14.88 2.16 11.10
C TYR A 242 14.07 1.68 12.32
N PRO A 243 14.67 1.52 13.54
CA PRO A 243 13.88 1.20 14.73
C PRO A 243 12.76 2.21 15.01
N LEU A 244 13.03 3.51 14.83
CA LEU A 244 12.01 4.55 14.99
C LEU A 244 10.89 4.42 13.95
N LEU A 245 11.21 4.20 12.68
CA LEU A 245 10.21 3.99 11.62
C LEU A 245 9.33 2.78 11.93
N LYS A 246 9.92 1.64 12.34
CA LYS A 246 9.18 0.45 12.77
C LYS A 246 8.27 0.72 13.96
N SER A 247 8.75 1.50 14.94
CA SER A 247 7.93 1.89 16.09
C SER A 247 6.72 2.73 15.70
N ALA A 248 6.87 3.57 14.69
CA ALA A 248 5.80 4.39 14.17
C ALA A 248 4.78 3.52 13.41
N ASP A 249 5.21 2.57 12.60
CA ASP A 249 4.32 1.63 11.91
C ASP A 249 3.56 0.73 12.89
N TYR A 250 4.24 0.27 13.94
CA TYR A 250 3.62 -0.42 15.07
C TYR A 250 2.52 0.44 15.72
N LEU A 251 2.78 1.72 16.00
CA LEU A 251 1.78 2.64 16.58
C LEU A 251 0.55 2.78 15.66
N ALA A 252 0.76 2.92 14.35
CA ALA A 252 -0.31 3.02 13.37
C ALA A 252 -1.16 1.73 13.30
N ALA A 253 -0.49 0.57 13.32
CA ALA A 253 -1.16 -0.73 13.35
C ALA A 253 -2.00 -0.91 14.62
N CYS A 254 -1.46 -0.54 15.79
CA CYS A 254 -2.19 -0.56 17.05
C CYS A 254 -3.42 0.35 17.01
N ALA A 255 -3.27 1.59 16.55
CA ALA A 255 -4.38 2.53 16.42
C ALA A 255 -5.48 1.97 15.50
N HIS A 256 -5.11 1.35 14.37
CA HIS A 256 -6.07 0.69 13.50
C HIS A 256 -6.78 -0.49 14.19
N GLU A 257 -6.04 -1.39 14.83
CA GLU A 257 -6.62 -2.53 15.54
C GLU A 257 -7.59 -2.10 16.64
N PHE A 258 -7.19 -1.10 17.44
CA PHE A 258 -8.02 -0.55 18.51
C PHE A 258 -9.31 0.07 17.97
N ARG A 259 -9.25 0.83 16.87
CA ARG A 259 -10.46 1.33 16.18
C ARG A 259 -11.38 0.19 15.73
N MET A 260 -10.80 -0.87 15.16
CA MET A 260 -11.57 -2.04 14.70
C MET A 260 -12.21 -2.79 15.87
N ARG A 261 -11.53 -2.93 17.01
CA ARG A 261 -12.08 -3.50 18.24
C ARG A 261 -13.24 -2.67 18.79
N ILE A 262 -13.09 -1.33 18.87
CA ILE A 262 -14.19 -0.44 19.28
C ILE A 262 -15.39 -0.58 18.34
N LYS A 263 -15.16 -0.60 17.02
CA LYS A 263 -16.22 -0.79 16.02
C LYS A 263 -16.94 -2.13 16.17
N ALA A 264 -16.21 -3.20 16.49
CA ALA A 264 -16.77 -4.51 16.74
C ALA A 264 -17.64 -4.54 18.02
N MET A 265 -17.24 -3.83 19.08
CA MET A 265 -18.05 -3.66 20.30
C MET A 265 -19.34 -2.89 20.02
N MET A 266 -19.29 -1.88 19.15
CA MET A 266 -20.47 -1.08 18.76
C MET A 266 -21.43 -1.85 17.83
N ASN A 267 -20.93 -2.83 17.09
CA ASN A 267 -21.72 -3.62 16.13
C ASN A 267 -21.52 -5.13 16.35
N PRO A 268 -22.00 -5.70 17.48
CA PRO A 268 -21.85 -7.11 17.76
C PRO A 268 -22.64 -7.95 16.74
N LYS A 269 -22.00 -8.97 16.16
CA LYS A 269 -22.65 -9.92 15.25
C LYS A 269 -23.67 -10.76 16.05
N GLY A 270 -24.95 -10.67 15.70
CA GLY A 270 -26.03 -11.52 16.27
C GLY A 270 -26.98 -10.83 17.26
N LYS A 271 -27.44 -9.59 16.99
CA LYS A 271 -28.42 -8.90 17.86
C LYS A 271 -29.72 -9.71 18.00
N LYS A 272 -30.11 -10.02 19.25
CA LYS A 272 -31.53 -10.19 19.63
C LYS A 272 -32.22 -8.83 19.43
N LYS A 273 -33.45 -8.84 18.91
CA LYS A 273 -34.20 -7.65 18.46
C LYS A 273 -34.44 -6.56 19.53
N ASP A 274 -34.15 -6.83 20.81
CA ASP A 274 -34.51 -5.96 21.95
C ASP A 274 -33.33 -5.44 22.79
N ALA A 275 -32.08 -5.54 22.31
CA ALA A 275 -30.93 -4.99 23.04
C ALA A 275 -30.76 -3.47 22.78
N ALA A 276 -30.61 -2.69 23.86
CA ALA A 276 -30.29 -1.26 23.80
C ALA A 276 -29.04 -1.01 22.92
N PRO A 277 -28.96 0.13 22.20
CA PRO A 277 -27.78 0.47 21.41
C PRO A 277 -26.53 0.50 22.33
N PRO A 278 -25.44 -0.20 21.95
CA PRO A 278 -24.22 -0.20 22.76
C PRO A 278 -23.65 1.22 22.86
N SER A 279 -23.33 1.65 24.08
CA SER A 279 -22.73 2.95 24.36
C SER A 279 -21.28 2.98 23.86
N LYS A 280 -20.85 4.13 23.34
CA LYS A 280 -19.47 4.31 22.89
C LYS A 280 -18.53 4.22 24.11
N PRO A 281 -17.46 3.40 24.06
CA PRO A 281 -16.49 3.36 25.14
C PRO A 281 -15.86 4.72 25.37
N ASN A 282 -15.56 5.05 26.62
CA ASN A 282 -14.91 6.31 27.00
C ASN A 282 -13.57 6.10 27.72
N HIS A 283 -13.26 4.89 28.18
CA HIS A 283 -11.98 4.54 28.81
C HIS A 283 -11.38 3.31 28.12
N GLY A 284 -10.07 3.32 27.89
CA GLY A 284 -9.32 2.18 27.34
C GLY A 284 -8.11 1.81 28.20
N VAL A 285 -7.89 0.52 28.43
CA VAL A 285 -6.67 -0.01 29.04
C VAL A 285 -5.94 -0.87 28.01
N ILE A 286 -4.68 -0.54 27.73
CA ILE A 286 -3.81 -1.24 26.80
C ILE A 286 -2.75 -1.98 27.62
N PHE A 287 -2.69 -3.30 27.44
CA PHE A 287 -1.72 -4.18 28.09
C PHE A 287 -0.58 -4.50 27.13
N VAL A 288 0.65 -4.35 27.62
CA VAL A 288 1.88 -4.59 26.86
C VAL A 288 2.68 -5.72 27.51
N ALA A 289 3.10 -6.70 26.72
CA ALA A 289 3.92 -7.81 27.20
C ALA A 289 5.41 -7.48 27.03
N SER A 290 6.21 -7.66 28.09
CA SER A 290 7.66 -7.48 28.04
C SER A 290 8.41 -8.66 27.40
N ALA A 291 7.77 -9.83 27.32
CA ALA A 291 8.32 -11.03 26.73
C ALA A 291 7.19 -11.90 26.14
N TYR A 292 7.54 -12.70 25.15
CA TYR A 292 6.63 -13.70 24.59
C TYR A 292 6.20 -14.72 25.66
N PRO A 293 4.93 -15.17 25.66
CA PRO A 293 4.50 -16.32 26.46
C PRO A 293 5.42 -17.53 26.24
N PRO A 294 5.63 -18.40 27.26
CA PRO A 294 6.62 -19.49 27.18
C PRO A 294 6.49 -20.38 25.93
N TRP A 295 5.26 -20.68 25.51
CA TRP A 295 5.00 -21.50 24.32
C TRP A 295 5.34 -20.77 23.00
N GLN A 296 5.12 -19.45 22.93
CA GLN A 296 5.48 -18.63 21.75
C GLN A 296 6.99 -18.45 21.69
N HIS A 297 7.64 -18.18 22.83
CA HIS A 297 9.09 -18.05 22.92
C HIS A 297 9.81 -19.34 22.46
N ALA A 298 9.38 -20.50 22.98
CA ALA A 298 9.90 -21.80 22.57
C ALA A 298 9.68 -22.08 21.08
N THR A 299 8.52 -21.68 20.54
CA THR A 299 8.20 -21.80 19.12
C THR A 299 9.11 -20.92 18.25
N LEU A 300 9.31 -19.64 18.61
CA LEU A 300 10.16 -18.71 17.87
C LEU A 300 11.63 -19.18 17.84
N ASN A 301 12.18 -19.61 18.97
CA ASN A 301 13.56 -20.12 19.03
C ASN A 301 13.75 -21.34 18.12
N ASN A 302 12.81 -22.29 18.14
CA ASN A 302 12.86 -23.46 17.28
C ASN A 302 12.65 -23.11 15.79
N LEU A 303 11.78 -22.13 15.48
CA LEU A 303 11.64 -21.61 14.12
C LEU A 303 12.92 -20.94 13.63
N LYS A 304 13.59 -20.16 14.49
CA LYS A 304 14.86 -19.49 14.21
C LYS A 304 15.95 -20.52 13.90
N GLU A 305 16.08 -21.55 14.73
CA GLU A 305 17.00 -22.67 14.48
C GLU A 305 16.73 -23.35 13.14
N MET A 306 15.48 -23.75 12.87
CA MET A 306 15.11 -24.39 11.60
C MET A 306 15.37 -23.49 10.38
N TYR A 307 15.16 -22.18 10.52
CA TYR A 307 15.39 -21.20 9.47
C TYR A 307 16.87 -21.08 9.11
N HIS A 308 17.75 -21.08 10.13
CA HIS A 308 19.20 -21.08 9.93
C HIS A 308 19.72 -22.42 9.39
N GLU A 309 19.20 -23.55 9.89
CA GLU A 309 19.55 -24.90 9.42
C GLU A 309 19.29 -25.08 7.91
N LEU A 310 18.26 -24.43 7.38
CA LEU A 310 17.86 -24.51 5.97
C LEU A 310 18.31 -23.32 5.12
N GLY A 311 19.24 -22.50 5.61
CA GLY A 311 19.83 -21.40 4.84
C GLY A 311 18.84 -20.33 4.42
N GLY A 312 17.91 -19.94 5.30
CA GLY A 312 16.94 -18.87 5.04
C GLY A 312 15.57 -19.36 4.56
N ASN A 313 15.23 -20.63 4.82
CA ASN A 313 13.93 -21.19 4.45
C ASN A 313 13.32 -22.01 5.59
N PHE A 314 12.01 -22.25 5.54
CA PHE A 314 11.32 -23.08 6.54
C PHE A 314 11.06 -24.49 6.03
N PRO A 315 11.11 -25.50 6.93
CA PRO A 315 10.66 -26.83 6.57
C PRO A 315 9.13 -26.85 6.39
N ASP A 316 8.65 -27.96 5.85
CA ASP A 316 7.22 -28.18 5.65
C ASP A 316 6.45 -28.08 6.97
N ASN A 317 5.20 -27.61 6.90
CA ASN A 317 4.36 -27.40 8.09
C ASN A 317 4.19 -28.68 8.92
N ARG A 318 4.25 -29.85 8.28
CA ARG A 318 4.23 -31.16 8.96
C ARG A 318 5.45 -31.36 9.85
N ASP A 319 6.63 -30.98 9.36
CA ASP A 319 7.89 -31.22 10.04
C ASP A 319 8.09 -30.21 11.17
N ILE A 320 7.66 -28.96 10.97
CA ILE A 320 7.52 -27.96 12.04
C ILE A 320 6.60 -28.51 13.14
N MET A 321 5.42 -29.01 12.78
CA MET A 321 4.48 -29.57 13.76
C MET A 321 5.07 -30.77 14.50
N SER A 322 5.88 -31.60 13.84
CA SER A 322 6.56 -32.74 14.47
C SER A 322 7.56 -32.27 15.53
N ARG A 323 8.43 -31.29 15.21
CA ARG A 323 9.40 -30.71 16.16
C ARG A 323 8.70 -30.00 17.32
N MET A 324 7.65 -29.23 17.04
CA MET A 324 6.95 -28.50 18.10
C MET A 324 6.18 -29.41 19.09
N LYS A 325 5.77 -30.61 18.66
CA LYS A 325 5.09 -31.59 19.54
C LYS A 325 5.99 -32.17 20.62
N THR A 326 7.31 -32.14 20.43
CA THR A 326 8.27 -32.66 21.41
C THR A 326 8.51 -31.69 22.57
N LEU A 327 8.14 -30.41 22.39
CA LEU A 327 8.33 -29.34 23.38
C LEU A 327 7.22 -29.36 24.44
N PRO A 328 7.54 -29.56 25.74
CA PRO A 328 6.56 -29.55 26.82
C PRO A 328 5.75 -28.25 26.91
N GLU A 329 6.39 -27.11 26.65
CA GLU A 329 5.83 -25.76 26.75
C GLU A 329 4.74 -25.50 25.71
N VAL A 330 4.81 -26.17 24.55
CA VAL A 330 3.89 -25.96 23.42
C VAL A 330 2.66 -26.88 23.52
N ARG A 331 2.73 -27.96 24.32
CA ARG A 331 1.67 -28.97 24.40
C ARG A 331 0.30 -28.40 24.80
N SER A 332 0.26 -27.40 25.67
CA SER A 332 -0.98 -26.71 26.09
C SER A 332 -1.55 -25.77 25.03
N ALA A 333 -0.74 -25.32 24.07
CA ALA A 333 -1.11 -24.33 23.04
C ALA A 333 -1.21 -24.90 21.62
N MET A 334 -1.27 -26.24 21.45
CA MET A 334 -1.26 -26.91 20.14
C MET A 334 -2.31 -26.41 19.14
N LYS A 335 -3.47 -25.94 19.61
CA LYS A 335 -4.52 -25.36 18.74
C LYS A 335 -4.15 -23.97 18.20
N LYS A 336 -3.32 -23.21 18.93
CA LYS A 336 -2.86 -21.85 18.58
C LYS A 336 -1.54 -21.86 17.79
N LEU A 337 -0.79 -22.96 17.84
CA LEU A 337 0.55 -23.10 17.26
C LEU A 337 0.62 -22.80 15.76
N MET A 338 -0.10 -23.53 14.92
CA MET A 338 0.03 -23.37 13.46
C MET A 338 -0.43 -22.01 12.93
N PRO A 339 -1.53 -21.42 13.45
CA PRO A 339 -1.85 -20.02 13.15
C PRO A 339 -0.71 -19.06 13.49
N PHE A 340 -0.04 -19.24 14.63
CA PHE A 340 1.11 -18.43 15.02
C PHE A 340 2.31 -18.63 14.09
N VAL A 341 2.68 -19.88 13.77
CA VAL A 341 3.75 -20.20 12.82
C VAL A 341 3.49 -19.57 11.45
N GLN A 342 2.26 -19.68 10.95
CA GLN A 342 1.91 -19.13 9.64
C GLN A 342 2.01 -17.60 9.64
N HIS A 343 1.61 -16.96 10.73
CA HIS A 343 1.75 -15.52 10.90
C HIS A 343 3.22 -15.09 10.88
N VAL A 344 4.09 -15.75 11.64
CA VAL A 344 5.54 -15.47 11.64
C VAL A 344 6.13 -15.65 10.24
N LYS A 345 5.78 -16.73 9.51
CA LYS A 345 6.20 -16.92 8.11
C LYS A 345 5.76 -15.79 7.19
N VAL A 346 4.55 -15.26 7.39
CA VAL A 346 4.03 -14.12 6.63
C VAL A 346 4.77 -12.84 6.96
N GLU A 347 5.03 -12.54 8.25
CA GLU A 347 5.80 -11.36 8.66
C GLU A 347 7.23 -11.38 8.09
N ILE A 348 7.90 -12.53 8.12
CA ILE A 348 9.23 -12.67 7.50
C ILE A 348 9.15 -12.35 6.01
N ARG A 349 8.13 -12.86 5.31
CA ARG A 349 7.95 -12.60 3.88
C ARG A 349 7.66 -11.13 3.59
N ILE A 350 6.84 -10.48 4.43
CA ILE A 350 6.51 -9.06 4.32
C ILE A 350 7.76 -8.20 4.50
N ASN A 351 8.54 -8.49 5.54
CA ASN A 351 9.81 -7.82 5.81
C ASN A 351 10.83 -8.09 4.69
N CYS A 352 10.80 -9.29 4.10
CA CYS A 352 11.58 -9.66 2.91
C CYS A 352 11.05 -9.09 1.59
N ASP A 353 9.89 -8.45 1.53
CA ASP A 353 9.37 -7.86 0.28
C ASP A 353 9.30 -6.32 0.38
N ASN A 354 9.58 -5.75 1.57
CA ASN A 354 9.45 -4.32 1.90
C ASN A 354 8.05 -3.77 1.55
N ARG A 355 7.00 -4.56 1.84
CA ARG A 355 5.59 -4.24 1.52
C ARG A 355 4.78 -3.94 2.78
N THR A 356 3.81 -3.05 2.70
CA THR A 356 2.89 -2.80 3.82
C THR A 356 1.73 -3.80 3.82
N LEU A 357 1.15 -4.10 5.00
CA LEU A 357 -0.03 -4.96 5.15
C LEU A 357 -1.22 -4.53 4.25
N GLY A 358 -1.33 -3.23 3.92
CA GLY A 358 -2.35 -2.70 3.02
C GLY A 358 -2.13 -3.03 1.54
N GLU A 359 -0.90 -3.29 1.11
CA GLU A 359 -0.59 -3.67 -0.28
C GLU A 359 -1.03 -5.11 -0.59
N LEU A 360 -1.22 -5.96 0.42
CA LEU A 360 -1.71 -7.33 0.27
C LEU A 360 -3.23 -7.44 0.12
N GLU A 361 -4.01 -6.48 0.62
CA GLU A 361 -5.47 -6.47 0.39
C GLU A 361 -5.82 -6.16 -1.09
N LEU A 362 -4.99 -5.39 -1.79
CA LEU A 362 -5.11 -5.22 -3.25
C LEU A 362 -4.61 -6.43 -4.04
N MET A 363 -3.70 -7.23 -3.48
CA MET A 363 -3.07 -8.34 -4.19
C MET A 363 -3.92 -9.61 -4.21
N PHE A 364 -4.94 -9.72 -3.36
CA PHE A 364 -5.90 -10.84 -3.40
C PHE A 364 -6.76 -10.89 -4.68
N MET A 365 -6.67 -9.88 -5.55
CA MET A 365 -7.34 -9.85 -6.86
C MET A 365 -6.41 -10.03 -8.07
N THR A 366 -5.09 -10.19 -7.91
CA THR A 366 -4.21 -10.36 -9.09
C THR A 366 -2.98 -11.22 -8.80
N ILE A 367 -3.10 -12.53 -9.04
CA ILE A 367 -1.97 -13.45 -9.17
C ILE A 367 -2.15 -14.22 -10.48
N VAL A 368 -1.41 -13.85 -11.53
CA VAL A 368 -0.75 -14.78 -12.47
C VAL A 368 0.48 -14.08 -13.07
N VAL A 369 1.56 -14.84 -13.25
CA VAL A 369 2.78 -14.60 -14.04
C VAL A 369 4.00 -14.15 -13.22
N GLU A 370 4.75 -15.14 -12.74
CA GLU A 370 6.19 -14.99 -12.48
C GLU A 370 6.93 -16.15 -13.16
N ARG A 371 7.72 -15.81 -14.19
CA ARG A 371 8.97 -16.48 -14.61
C ARG A 371 9.51 -15.77 -15.85
N ALA A 372 10.46 -14.85 -15.67
CA ALA A 372 11.53 -14.60 -16.63
C ALA A 372 12.66 -13.78 -15.99
N SER A 373 13.87 -14.34 -16.09
CA SER A 373 15.21 -13.85 -15.81
C SER A 373 15.40 -12.33 -15.64
N VAL A 374 15.84 -11.91 -14.44
CA VAL A 374 16.34 -10.55 -14.16
C VAL A 374 17.71 -10.61 -13.48
N ASN A 375 18.58 -9.66 -13.87
CA ASN A 375 19.96 -9.42 -13.45
C ASN A 375 20.37 -9.88 -12.02
N LEU A 376 21.30 -10.84 -11.97
CA LEU A 376 21.89 -11.45 -10.76
C LEU A 376 22.66 -10.49 -9.83
N LYS A 377 23.00 -9.27 -10.26
CA LYS A 377 23.72 -8.30 -9.41
C LYS A 377 22.80 -7.42 -8.56
N ILE A 378 21.62 -7.05 -9.08
CA ILE A 378 20.67 -6.15 -8.41
C ILE A 378 19.87 -6.91 -7.35
N VAL A 379 19.54 -8.16 -7.65
CA VAL A 379 18.93 -9.09 -6.69
C VAL A 379 19.83 -9.20 -5.45
N ARG A 380 21.16 -9.23 -5.59
CA ARG A 380 22.08 -9.43 -4.47
C ARG A 380 22.11 -8.30 -3.43
N ASN A 381 22.20 -7.03 -3.85
CA ASN A 381 22.26 -5.91 -2.89
C ASN A 381 20.90 -5.61 -2.24
N ARG A 382 19.79 -5.80 -2.99
CA ARG A 382 18.43 -5.67 -2.43
C ARG A 382 18.15 -6.84 -1.49
N ILE A 383 18.55 -8.06 -1.86
CA ILE A 383 18.54 -9.23 -0.98
C ILE A 383 19.36 -8.96 0.29
N GLU A 384 20.53 -8.36 0.26
CA GLU A 384 21.32 -8.16 1.50
C GLU A 384 20.63 -7.25 2.55
N CYS A 385 20.00 -6.14 2.15
CA CYS A 385 19.23 -5.30 3.09
C CYS A 385 17.89 -5.94 3.51
N VAL A 386 17.26 -6.68 2.60
CA VAL A 386 15.94 -7.31 2.78
C VAL A 386 16.03 -8.65 3.55
N GLU A 387 17.12 -9.39 3.38
CA GLU A 387 17.54 -10.54 4.22
C GLU A 387 17.96 -10.07 5.61
N SER A 388 18.36 -8.81 5.78
CA SER A 388 18.72 -8.29 7.11
C SER A 388 17.49 -8.04 8.00
N ASP A 389 16.33 -7.70 7.42
CA ASP A 389 15.11 -7.33 8.15
C ASP A 389 14.04 -8.43 8.18
N GLY A 390 14.06 -9.38 7.25
CA GLY A 390 13.23 -10.60 7.27
C GLY A 390 13.31 -11.38 8.60
N PRO A 391 14.51 -11.77 9.05
CA PRO A 391 14.71 -12.50 10.31
C PRO A 391 14.33 -11.70 11.56
N SER A 392 14.08 -10.38 11.46
CA SER A 392 13.67 -9.59 12.63
C SER A 392 12.33 -10.08 13.22
N ALA A 393 11.47 -10.72 12.41
CA ALA A 393 10.23 -11.34 12.87
C ALA A 393 10.45 -12.65 13.67
N LEU A 394 11.67 -13.19 13.67
CA LEU A 394 12.07 -14.33 14.50
C LEU A 394 12.73 -13.89 15.81
N GLU A 395 12.97 -12.59 15.99
CA GLU A 395 13.55 -12.10 17.23
C GLU A 395 12.55 -12.15 18.38
N THR A 396 13.05 -12.50 19.55
CA THR A 396 12.22 -12.64 20.76
C THR A 396 12.02 -11.30 21.48
N THR A 397 12.68 -10.25 21.00
CA THR A 397 12.62 -8.88 21.50
C THR A 397 12.43 -7.90 20.35
N LEU A 398 11.61 -6.88 20.57
CA LEU A 398 11.45 -5.78 19.62
C LEU A 398 12.70 -4.88 19.60
N GLN A 399 12.92 -4.20 18.48
CA GLN A 399 14.02 -3.25 18.29
C GLN A 399 13.76 -1.89 18.97
N PHE A 400 12.58 -1.70 19.56
CA PHE A 400 12.14 -0.48 20.25
C PHE A 400 11.35 -0.84 21.51
N ASP A 401 11.27 0.10 22.46
CA ASP A 401 10.46 -0.06 23.68
C ASP A 401 8.98 0.22 23.38
N GLU A 402 8.19 -0.84 23.31
CA GLU A 402 6.76 -0.81 23.01
C GLU A 402 5.96 0.08 23.97
N ARG A 403 6.26 -0.01 25.27
CA ARG A 403 5.55 0.74 26.29
C ARG A 403 5.88 2.22 26.17
N GLN A 404 7.15 2.55 25.96
CA GLN A 404 7.59 3.93 25.78
C GLN A 404 6.91 4.58 24.57
N VAL A 405 6.84 3.88 23.43
CA VAL A 405 6.21 4.39 22.20
C VAL A 405 4.73 4.68 22.41
N LEU A 406 4.00 3.78 23.07
CA LEU A 406 2.59 3.99 23.38
C LEU A 406 2.37 5.14 24.39
N GLU A 407 3.24 5.27 25.40
CA GLU A 407 3.11 6.31 26.42
C GLU A 407 3.43 7.71 25.85
N GLU A 408 4.48 7.84 25.04
CA GLU A 408 4.82 9.08 24.33
C GLU A 408 3.68 9.54 23.40
N ASN A 409 2.91 8.59 22.83
CA ASN A 409 1.83 8.84 21.88
C ASN A 409 0.42 8.64 22.46
N LYS A 410 0.27 8.65 23.78
CA LYS A 410 -1.02 8.43 24.46
C LYS A 410 -2.08 9.47 24.12
N ALA A 411 -1.68 10.73 23.96
CA ALA A 411 -2.56 11.83 23.55
C ALA A 411 -3.10 11.61 22.13
N PHE A 412 -2.25 11.14 21.21
CA PHE A 412 -2.63 10.75 19.87
C PHE A 412 -3.66 9.61 19.89
N LEU A 413 -3.40 8.54 20.65
CA LEU A 413 -4.34 7.41 20.79
C LEU A 413 -5.68 7.84 21.37
N SER A 414 -5.68 8.68 22.40
CA SER A 414 -6.91 9.17 23.04
C SER A 414 -7.77 9.98 22.07
N LYS A 415 -7.16 10.92 21.32
CA LYS A 415 -7.86 11.72 20.30
C LYS A 415 -8.37 10.85 19.15
N THR A 416 -7.51 9.97 18.66
CA THR A 416 -7.77 9.09 17.51
C THR A 416 -8.89 8.08 17.77
N LEU A 417 -8.97 7.55 18.99
CA LEU A 417 -9.99 6.59 19.40
C LEU A 417 -11.24 7.27 19.99
N GLU A 418 -11.20 8.61 20.14
CA GLU A 418 -12.23 9.42 20.80
C GLU A 418 -12.54 8.91 22.22
N LEU A 419 -11.47 8.59 22.98
CA LEU A 419 -11.54 8.17 24.37
C LEU A 419 -11.21 9.33 25.31
N VAL A 420 -11.82 9.35 26.48
CA VAL A 420 -11.55 10.32 27.55
C VAL A 420 -10.24 9.99 28.25
N SER A 421 -9.96 8.69 28.45
CA SER A 421 -8.68 8.24 28.98
C SER A 421 -8.21 6.94 28.33
N VAL A 422 -6.89 6.84 28.21
CA VAL A 422 -6.17 5.62 27.83
C VAL A 422 -5.17 5.35 28.94
N GLU A 423 -5.08 4.11 29.42
CA GLU A 423 -4.06 3.65 30.37
C GLU A 423 -3.19 2.59 29.72
N ILE A 424 -1.88 2.63 29.95
CA ILE A 424 -0.94 1.61 29.45
C ILE A 424 -0.37 0.87 30.65
N LYS A 425 -0.60 -0.43 30.70
CA LYS A 425 -0.20 -1.30 31.82
C LYS A 425 0.65 -2.47 31.33
N PRO A 426 1.57 -3.00 32.15
CA PRO A 426 2.22 -4.26 31.83
C PRO A 426 1.19 -5.40 31.84
N SER A 427 1.35 -6.38 30.96
CA SER A 427 0.45 -7.54 30.88
C SER A 427 0.37 -8.33 32.19
N SER A 428 1.42 -8.27 33.03
CA SER A 428 1.45 -8.89 34.36
C SER A 428 0.36 -8.41 35.33
N GLU A 429 -0.22 -7.23 35.09
CA GLU A 429 -1.33 -6.68 35.88
C GLU A 429 -2.72 -7.10 35.34
N ALA A 430 -2.76 -7.82 34.21
CA ALA A 430 -3.99 -8.29 33.59
C ALA A 430 -4.46 -9.64 34.16
N ASP A 431 -5.65 -10.08 33.79
CA ASP A 431 -6.13 -11.43 34.10
C ASP A 431 -5.35 -12.50 33.31
N ASN A 432 -5.40 -13.76 33.78
CA ASN A 432 -4.64 -14.86 33.18
C ASN A 432 -4.89 -15.03 31.67
N ARG A 433 -6.10 -14.70 31.21
CA ARG A 433 -6.45 -14.79 29.79
C ARG A 433 -5.70 -13.76 28.96
N ILE A 434 -5.65 -12.49 29.40
CA ILE A 434 -4.89 -11.45 28.70
C ILE A 434 -3.39 -11.75 28.77
N GLN A 435 -2.88 -12.26 29.89
CA GLN A 435 -1.47 -12.65 30.02
C GLN A 435 -1.05 -13.73 29.01
N GLU A 436 -1.93 -14.70 28.73
CA GLU A 436 -1.65 -15.78 27.77
C GLU A 436 -1.74 -15.34 26.29
N ASP A 437 -2.59 -14.35 25.99
CA ASP A 437 -2.88 -13.90 24.62
C ASP A 437 -2.05 -12.66 24.21
N CYS A 438 -1.55 -11.87 25.17
CA CYS A 438 -0.71 -10.71 24.92
C CYS A 438 0.72 -11.12 24.56
N ALA A 439 1.30 -10.50 23.54
CA ALA A 439 2.67 -10.76 23.10
C ALA A 439 3.36 -9.44 22.67
N PRO A 440 4.70 -9.36 22.72
CA PRO A 440 5.42 -8.20 22.19
C PRO A 440 4.99 -7.89 20.75
N GLY A 441 4.72 -6.62 20.47
CA GLY A 441 4.25 -6.13 19.16
C GLY A 441 2.76 -6.34 18.92
N LYS A 442 2.06 -6.99 19.86
CA LYS A 442 0.62 -7.27 19.81
C LYS A 442 -0.03 -6.95 21.16
N PRO A 443 -0.16 -5.66 21.49
CA PRO A 443 -0.73 -5.24 22.75
C PRO A 443 -2.20 -5.64 22.82
N PHE A 444 -2.68 -5.94 24.03
CA PHE A 444 -4.08 -6.30 24.24
C PHE A 444 -4.86 -5.11 24.79
N SER A 445 -5.91 -4.66 24.09
CA SER A 445 -6.74 -3.54 24.56
C SER A 445 -8.10 -3.97 25.10
N VAL A 446 -8.51 -3.36 26.21
CA VAL A 446 -9.84 -3.47 26.83
C VAL A 446 -10.49 -2.08 26.85
N PHE A 447 -11.69 -1.95 26.30
CA PHE A 447 -12.43 -0.69 26.27
C PHE A 447 -13.70 -0.80 27.12
N THR A 448 -14.02 0.26 27.88
CA THR A 448 -15.14 0.30 28.81
C THR A 448 -15.91 1.62 28.71
N THR A 449 -17.18 1.59 29.10
CA THR A 449 -18.03 2.79 29.27
C THR A 449 -18.22 3.03 30.77
N ALA A 450 -18.08 4.28 31.23
CA ALA A 450 -18.11 4.69 32.64
C ALA A 450 -19.39 4.37 33.45
N GLU A 451 -20.37 3.64 32.90
CA GLU A 451 -21.49 3.06 33.67
C GLU A 451 -21.19 1.66 34.24
N ASN A 452 -20.10 1.00 33.80
CA ASN A 452 -19.72 -0.35 34.24
C ASN A 452 -18.44 -0.38 35.10
N GLN A 453 -18.21 0.62 35.95
CA GLN A 453 -17.23 0.51 37.05
C GLN A 453 -17.80 -0.23 38.29
N SER A 454 -18.87 -1.02 38.16
CA SER A 454 -19.29 -1.96 39.22
C SER A 454 -19.50 -3.37 38.67
N SER A 455 -18.42 -4.14 38.58
CA SER A 455 -18.49 -5.60 38.76
C SER A 455 -17.15 -6.15 39.25
N CYS A 456 -16.62 -5.51 40.29
CA CYS A 456 -16.03 -6.18 41.44
C CYS A 456 -16.54 -5.40 42.66
N VAL A 457 -17.19 -6.08 43.60
CA VAL A 457 -17.82 -5.59 44.85
C VAL A 457 -19.36 -5.35 44.78
N ASN A 458 -20.08 -6.17 45.56
CA ASN A 458 -21.51 -6.13 45.86
C ASN A 458 -21.86 -4.93 46.77
N ASP A 459 -22.99 -4.24 46.58
CA ASP A 459 -24.19 -4.30 47.46
C ASP A 459 -25.29 -3.25 47.15
N ALA A 460 -26.54 -3.66 47.44
CA ALA A 460 -27.75 -2.94 47.85
C ALA A 460 -28.20 -1.58 47.22
N GLY A 461 -29.23 -1.65 46.37
CA GLY A 461 -30.56 -0.99 46.47
C GLY A 461 -30.73 0.53 46.64
N SER A 462 -31.34 1.20 45.65
CA SER A 462 -32.58 2.00 45.82
C SER A 462 -33.04 2.63 44.49
N THR A 463 -34.36 2.68 44.31
CA THR A 463 -35.06 3.06 43.07
C THR A 463 -35.55 4.51 43.13
N ILE A 464 -35.32 5.33 42.10
CA ILE A 464 -36.05 6.59 41.89
C ILE A 464 -36.43 6.72 40.40
N GLN A 465 -37.73 6.90 40.15
CA GLN A 465 -38.36 7.13 38.85
C GLN A 465 -38.20 8.58 38.36
N ALA A 466 -38.02 8.76 37.05
CA ALA A 466 -38.31 10.04 36.38
C ALA A 466 -38.97 9.81 35.00
N SER A 467 -39.96 10.66 34.71
CA SER A 467 -40.95 10.64 33.62
C SER A 467 -40.41 11.15 32.25
N PRO A 468 -41.14 10.95 31.13
CA PRO A 468 -40.60 10.97 29.77
C PRO A 468 -40.89 12.26 28.96
N LEU A 469 -40.12 12.52 27.88
CA LEU A 469 -40.48 13.18 26.59
C LEU A 469 -39.21 13.73 25.87
N PRO A 470 -39.16 13.95 24.53
CA PRO A 470 -39.97 13.42 23.42
C PRO A 470 -39.12 12.71 22.33
N THR A 471 -39.82 11.95 21.50
CA THR A 471 -39.34 11.21 20.32
C THR A 471 -38.70 12.07 19.24
N LYS A 472 -37.48 11.70 18.80
CA LYS A 472 -36.96 12.05 17.46
C LYS A 472 -36.76 10.77 16.66
N LYS A 473 -37.23 10.84 15.41
CA LYS A 473 -37.49 9.76 14.46
C LYS A 473 -36.30 8.81 14.28
N GLN A 474 -36.59 7.50 14.40
CA GLN A 474 -35.74 6.41 13.93
C GLN A 474 -35.46 6.57 12.42
N VAL A 475 -34.19 6.57 12.04
CA VAL A 475 -33.75 6.25 10.68
C VAL A 475 -32.99 4.94 10.77
N THR A 476 -33.55 3.89 10.17
CA THR A 476 -32.95 2.56 10.08
C THR A 476 -31.79 2.56 9.07
N PRO A 477 -30.60 2.03 9.40
CA PRO A 477 -29.50 1.92 8.45
C PRO A 477 -29.74 0.74 7.49
N SER A 478 -29.99 1.05 6.22
CA SER A 478 -30.06 0.10 5.09
C SER A 478 -28.64 -0.20 4.56
N PRO A 479 -28.37 -1.38 3.98
CA PRO A 479 -27.08 -1.71 3.36
C PRO A 479 -26.69 -0.70 2.28
N VAL A 480 -25.37 -0.52 2.14
CA VAL A 480 -24.72 0.61 1.47
C VAL A 480 -24.88 0.59 -0.07
N CYS A 481 -25.25 -0.51 -0.71
CA CYS A 481 -25.67 -0.61 -2.13
C CYS A 481 -26.47 -1.91 -2.34
N ARG A 482 -27.47 -1.93 -3.24
CA ARG A 482 -28.18 -3.15 -3.66
C ARG A 482 -27.32 -4.03 -4.57
N PHE A 483 -27.51 -5.36 -4.50
CA PHE A 483 -26.72 -6.34 -5.24
C PHE A 483 -27.51 -7.61 -5.58
N VAL A 484 -27.02 -8.41 -6.52
CA VAL A 484 -27.50 -9.77 -6.81
C VAL A 484 -26.33 -10.75 -6.77
N ASN A 485 -26.58 -11.99 -6.40
CA ASN A 485 -25.65 -13.09 -6.64
C ASN A 485 -26.02 -13.73 -7.99
N VAL A 486 -25.04 -14.17 -8.76
CA VAL A 486 -25.24 -14.79 -10.07
C VAL A 486 -24.47 -16.10 -10.12
N LYS A 487 -25.12 -17.16 -10.60
CA LYS A 487 -24.54 -18.49 -10.76
C LYS A 487 -24.67 -18.97 -12.21
N LEU A 488 -23.62 -19.57 -12.76
CA LEU A 488 -23.67 -20.15 -14.10
C LEU A 488 -24.48 -21.45 -14.11
N CYS A 489 -25.31 -21.61 -15.14
CA CYS A 489 -26.23 -22.72 -15.34
C CYS A 489 -26.01 -23.29 -16.75
N GLY A 490 -25.33 -24.45 -16.84
CA GLY A 490 -25.05 -25.12 -18.12
C GLY A 490 -24.04 -24.40 -19.03
N VAL A 491 -23.29 -23.43 -18.50
CA VAL A 491 -22.26 -22.66 -19.21
C VAL A 491 -21.01 -22.62 -18.34
N GLU A 492 -19.83 -22.87 -18.93
CA GLU A 492 -18.55 -22.72 -18.22
C GLU A 492 -17.96 -21.31 -18.40
N PRO A 493 -17.28 -20.76 -17.38
CA PRO A 493 -16.54 -19.50 -17.50
C PRO A 493 -15.49 -19.58 -18.61
N SER A 494 -15.15 -18.45 -19.22
CA SER A 494 -14.09 -18.38 -20.23
C SER A 494 -13.18 -17.17 -20.06
N GLN A 495 -12.21 -16.99 -20.95
CA GLN A 495 -11.31 -15.81 -20.96
C GLN A 495 -10.58 -15.57 -19.62
N GLY A 496 -10.14 -16.64 -18.95
CA GLY A 496 -9.38 -16.57 -17.70
C GLY A 496 -10.21 -16.52 -16.41
N ALA A 497 -11.54 -16.36 -16.50
CA ALA A 497 -12.44 -16.52 -15.35
C ALA A 497 -12.48 -17.99 -14.91
N LYS A 498 -12.50 -18.23 -13.59
CA LYS A 498 -12.53 -19.60 -12.99
C LYS A 498 -13.68 -19.84 -12.02
N GLY A 499 -14.42 -18.80 -11.65
CA GLY A 499 -15.54 -18.89 -10.70
C GLY A 499 -16.87 -19.10 -11.42
N ASN A 500 -17.75 -19.94 -10.85
CA ASN A 500 -19.10 -20.19 -11.37
C ASN A 500 -20.18 -19.38 -10.62
N GLU A 501 -19.77 -18.58 -9.64
CA GLU A 501 -20.63 -17.74 -8.81
C GLU A 501 -19.97 -16.37 -8.63
N ALA A 502 -20.75 -15.30 -8.64
CA ALA A 502 -20.28 -13.93 -8.44
C ALA A 502 -21.36 -13.02 -7.87
N THR A 503 -20.97 -11.93 -7.23
CA THR A 503 -21.88 -10.88 -6.76
C THR A 503 -21.76 -9.66 -7.65
N VAL A 504 -22.88 -9.18 -8.19
CA VAL A 504 -22.95 -7.98 -9.04
C VAL A 504 -23.75 -6.90 -8.32
N LEU A 505 -23.18 -5.71 -8.18
CA LEU A 505 -23.89 -4.56 -7.61
C LEU A 505 -24.94 -4.06 -8.61
N LEU A 506 -26.16 -3.80 -8.14
CA LEU A 506 -27.23 -3.23 -8.96
C LEU A 506 -27.16 -1.70 -9.03
N GLU A 507 -26.43 -1.08 -8.10
CA GLU A 507 -26.20 0.36 -7.98
C GLU A 507 -24.84 0.58 -7.30
N ASN A 508 -24.10 1.62 -7.71
CA ASN A 508 -22.82 1.98 -7.10
C ASN A 508 -22.42 3.43 -7.48
N PRO A 509 -22.37 4.40 -6.56
CA PRO A 509 -22.80 4.35 -5.15
C PRO A 509 -24.34 4.19 -4.97
N GLN A 510 -24.84 4.23 -3.74
CA GLN A 510 -26.28 4.04 -3.45
C GLN A 510 -27.16 5.03 -4.23
N GLY A 511 -28.08 4.51 -5.06
CA GLY A 511 -28.99 5.32 -5.87
C GLY A 511 -28.38 5.90 -7.15
N GLU A 512 -27.11 5.62 -7.43
CA GLU A 512 -26.39 6.03 -8.64
C GLU A 512 -25.97 4.80 -9.47
N ASN A 513 -25.79 5.00 -10.79
CA ASN A 513 -25.39 3.94 -11.73
C ASN A 513 -26.25 2.67 -11.63
N VAL A 514 -27.56 2.87 -11.46
CA VAL A 514 -28.55 1.79 -11.40
C VAL A 514 -28.51 1.00 -12.70
N LEU A 515 -28.20 -0.30 -12.59
CA LEU A 515 -28.20 -1.21 -13.72
C LEU A 515 -29.63 -1.52 -14.14
N ASP A 516 -29.87 -1.53 -15.45
CA ASP A 516 -31.01 -2.23 -16.04
C ASP A 516 -30.65 -3.71 -16.34
N LEU A 517 -31.62 -4.52 -16.79
CA LEU A 517 -31.38 -5.92 -17.11
C LEU A 517 -30.32 -6.14 -18.18
N LYS A 518 -30.20 -5.23 -19.16
CA LYS A 518 -29.21 -5.35 -20.24
C LYS A 518 -27.81 -5.09 -19.70
N GLN A 519 -27.64 -4.04 -18.90
CA GLN A 519 -26.38 -3.71 -18.25
C GLN A 519 -25.98 -4.79 -17.24
N LEU A 520 -26.92 -5.31 -16.46
CA LEU A 520 -26.67 -6.45 -15.57
C LEU A 520 -26.18 -7.67 -16.36
N THR A 521 -26.76 -7.96 -17.52
CA THR A 521 -26.31 -9.06 -18.38
C THR A 521 -24.89 -8.83 -18.92
N GLN A 522 -24.54 -7.60 -19.28
CA GLN A 522 -23.19 -7.23 -19.72
C GLN A 522 -22.15 -7.36 -18.59
N GLU A 523 -22.51 -6.97 -17.36
CA GLU A 523 -21.65 -7.17 -16.18
C GLU A 523 -21.46 -8.66 -15.90
N VAL A 524 -22.50 -9.48 -16.01
CA VAL A 524 -22.40 -10.94 -15.89
C VAL A 524 -21.50 -11.53 -16.97
N GLU A 525 -21.62 -11.07 -18.22
CA GLU A 525 -20.73 -11.50 -19.31
C GLU A 525 -19.26 -11.11 -19.04
N ALA A 526 -19.01 -9.94 -18.46
CA ALA A 526 -17.67 -9.49 -18.11
C ALA A 526 -17.09 -10.32 -16.96
N VAL A 527 -17.87 -10.54 -15.91
CA VAL A 527 -17.46 -11.27 -14.69
C VAL A 527 -17.12 -12.73 -14.97
N PHE A 528 -17.88 -13.41 -15.82
CA PHE A 528 -17.65 -14.81 -16.18
C PHE A 528 -16.85 -14.98 -17.49
N GLY A 529 -16.39 -13.88 -18.10
CA GLY A 529 -15.61 -13.90 -19.33
C GLY A 529 -16.36 -14.50 -20.54
N LEU A 530 -17.68 -14.30 -20.61
CA LEU A 530 -18.59 -14.83 -21.63
C LEU A 530 -18.84 -13.85 -22.80
N ARG A 531 -18.02 -12.80 -22.93
CA ARG A 531 -18.15 -11.76 -23.97
C ARG A 531 -18.28 -12.37 -25.36
N GLY A 532 -19.33 -11.98 -26.07
CA GLY A 532 -19.64 -12.45 -27.42
C GLY A 532 -20.52 -13.71 -27.48
N ARG A 533 -20.96 -14.25 -26.34
CA ARG A 533 -22.00 -15.30 -26.27
C ARG A 533 -23.35 -14.67 -25.91
N LYS A 534 -24.45 -15.17 -26.48
CA LYS A 534 -25.80 -14.71 -26.13
C LYS A 534 -26.22 -15.35 -24.80
N ILE A 535 -26.13 -14.59 -23.70
CA ILE A 535 -26.48 -15.03 -22.34
C ILE A 535 -27.84 -14.44 -21.93
N ALA A 536 -28.61 -15.22 -21.17
CA ALA A 536 -29.85 -14.80 -20.53
C ALA A 536 -29.79 -15.07 -19.01
N LEU A 537 -30.60 -14.34 -18.25
CA LEU A 537 -30.71 -14.47 -16.80
C LEU A 537 -32.07 -15.05 -16.40
N SER A 538 -32.09 -15.91 -15.38
CA SER A 538 -33.30 -16.47 -14.77
C SER A 538 -33.29 -16.30 -13.27
N ALA A 539 -34.46 -16.15 -12.66
CA ALA A 539 -34.62 -16.26 -11.20
C ALA A 539 -34.83 -17.71 -10.74
N SER A 540 -35.05 -18.67 -11.67
CA SER A 540 -35.22 -20.09 -11.37
C SER A 540 -33.88 -20.84 -11.51
N PRO A 541 -33.52 -21.71 -10.55
CA PRO A 541 -32.36 -22.58 -10.68
C PRO A 541 -32.40 -23.53 -11.89
N GLY A 542 -33.59 -23.84 -12.41
CA GLY A 542 -33.78 -24.69 -13.58
C GLY A 542 -33.55 -23.97 -14.92
N CYS A 543 -33.37 -22.64 -14.89
CA CYS A 543 -33.18 -21.81 -16.10
C CYS A 543 -34.37 -21.90 -17.07
N ASP A 544 -35.57 -22.14 -16.53
CA ASP A 544 -36.80 -22.38 -17.29
C ASP A 544 -37.50 -21.10 -17.77
N THR A 545 -37.16 -19.95 -17.18
CA THR A 545 -37.83 -18.67 -17.48
C THR A 545 -36.82 -17.54 -17.52
N GLU A 546 -36.66 -16.94 -18.70
CA GLU A 546 -35.82 -15.76 -18.91
C GLU A 546 -36.47 -14.52 -18.29
N LEU A 547 -35.65 -13.69 -17.64
CA LEU A 547 -36.05 -12.39 -17.14
C LEU A 547 -36.39 -11.47 -18.32
N THR A 548 -37.60 -10.92 -18.31
CA THR A 548 -38.12 -10.06 -19.38
C THR A 548 -38.67 -8.78 -18.76
N GLY A 549 -37.77 -7.90 -18.32
CA GLY A 549 -38.14 -6.61 -17.75
C GLY A 549 -36.90 -5.75 -17.47
N PRO A 550 -36.95 -4.43 -17.68
CA PRO A 550 -35.79 -3.56 -17.51
C PRO A 550 -35.40 -3.37 -16.04
N ASP A 551 -36.35 -3.50 -15.11
CA ASP A 551 -36.12 -3.29 -13.69
C ASP A 551 -35.59 -4.55 -13.00
N VAL A 552 -34.36 -4.46 -12.50
CA VAL A 552 -33.67 -5.53 -11.76
C VAL A 552 -33.67 -5.31 -10.25
N MET A 553 -34.19 -4.17 -9.77
CA MET A 553 -34.22 -3.83 -8.34
C MET A 553 -35.01 -4.83 -7.47
N PRO A 554 -36.13 -5.43 -7.93
CA PRO A 554 -36.84 -6.46 -7.17
C PRO A 554 -36.04 -7.73 -6.90
N TYR A 555 -34.89 -7.90 -7.55
CA TYR A 555 -33.99 -9.05 -7.36
C TYR A 555 -32.88 -8.78 -6.35
N SER A 556 -32.79 -7.58 -5.76
CA SER A 556 -31.77 -7.28 -4.74
C SER A 556 -31.74 -8.33 -3.63
N GLY A 557 -30.55 -8.85 -3.34
CA GLY A 557 -30.28 -9.90 -2.36
C GLY A 557 -30.63 -11.33 -2.81
N LYS A 558 -31.14 -11.52 -4.04
CA LYS A 558 -31.47 -12.84 -4.60
C LYS A 558 -30.32 -13.41 -5.45
N CYS A 559 -30.38 -14.72 -5.70
CA CYS A 559 -29.51 -15.40 -6.65
C CYS A 559 -30.21 -15.52 -8.00
N LEU A 560 -29.54 -15.06 -9.07
CA LEU A 560 -29.94 -15.24 -10.46
C LEU A 560 -29.05 -16.31 -11.12
N TYR A 561 -29.54 -16.88 -12.21
CA TYR A 561 -28.88 -17.95 -12.94
C TYR A 561 -28.64 -17.53 -14.39
N ALA A 562 -27.37 -17.56 -14.82
CA ALA A 562 -26.97 -17.19 -16.16
C ALA A 562 -26.81 -18.43 -17.04
N PHE A 563 -27.48 -18.43 -18.21
CA PHE A 563 -27.51 -19.57 -19.13
C PHE A 563 -27.50 -19.11 -20.59
N ILE A 564 -27.21 -20.02 -21.53
CA ILE A 564 -27.35 -19.77 -22.97
C ILE A 564 -28.75 -20.24 -23.39
N PRO A 565 -29.62 -19.35 -23.92
CA PRO A 565 -30.92 -19.75 -24.48
C PRO A 565 -30.73 -20.73 -25.63
N LYS A 566 -31.62 -21.73 -25.72
CA LYS A 566 -31.67 -22.66 -26.85
C LYS A 566 -32.14 -21.99 -28.14
#